data_AF-A0A6A5UQU6-F1
#
_entry.id   AF-A0A6A5UQU6-F1
#
_cell.length_a   1.000
_cell.length_b   1.000
_cell.length_c   1.000
_cell.angle_alpha   90.00
_cell.angle_beta   90.00
_cell.angle_gamma   90.00
#
_symmetry.space_group_name_H-M   'P 1'
#
loop_
_entity.id
_entity.type
_entity.pdbx_description
1 polymer ?
#
loop_
_entity_poly.entity_id
_entity_poly.type
_entity_poly.pdbx_seq_one_letter_code
_entity_poly.pdbx_strand_id
1 'polypeptide(L)'
;SGSNWRKLDRLVRATVENQASKDAQKLSRSLHHISVQNELLHHEINGLKEALLVKKKHKKKGKRLDLQQRQEYHGGAVLWSPRKVREARVRQSVKEQEEKEQKLRKAETAELRKAAKLYKEKIAEEKRVGREAAKVAREKERAEKAAERARQKEARDAAKALQSTQKGKRKASQPPTQSNKRQKRVVNAVATKEALGAVLVAPPKTTRRGRNVKLLSKYK
;
A
#
# COMPACT_ATOMS: atom_id res chain seq x y z
N SER A 1 -33.91 19.37 39.16
CA SER A 1 -33.66 17.93 39.01
C SER A 1 -33.96 17.06 40.23
N GLY A 2 -34.57 17.58 41.31
CA GLY A 2 -34.96 16.78 42.49
C GLY A 2 -36.09 15.75 42.30
N SER A 3 -36.38 15.35 41.06
CA SER A 3 -37.43 14.38 40.71
C SER A 3 -36.94 12.94 40.84
N ASN A 4 -35.66 12.66 40.60
CA ASN A 4 -35.16 11.29 40.54
C ASN A 4 -35.03 10.64 41.93
N TRP A 5 -34.50 11.36 42.93
CA TRP A 5 -34.38 10.80 44.27
C TRP A 5 -35.74 10.59 44.93
N ARG A 6 -36.71 11.50 44.74
CA ARG A 6 -38.07 11.35 45.28
C ARG A 6 -38.80 10.14 44.70
N LYS A 7 -38.55 9.82 43.42
CA LYS A 7 -39.08 8.60 42.78
C LYS A 7 -38.43 7.35 43.37
N LEU A 8 -37.11 7.35 43.52
CA LEU A 8 -36.38 6.24 44.12
C LEU A 8 -36.74 6.03 45.59
N ASP A 9 -36.90 7.11 46.36
CA ASP A 9 -37.34 7.06 47.76
C ASP A 9 -38.75 6.49 47.87
N ARG A 10 -39.71 6.91 47.02
CA ARG A 10 -41.05 6.28 46.98
C ARG A 10 -40.99 4.78 46.71
N LEU A 11 -40.13 4.34 45.79
CA LEU A 11 -39.95 2.92 45.49
C LEU A 11 -39.38 2.17 46.70
N VAL A 12 -38.30 2.69 47.30
CA VAL A 12 -37.69 2.12 48.51
C VAL A 12 -38.70 2.01 49.65
N ARG A 13 -39.55 3.05 49.84
CA ARG A 13 -40.61 3.05 50.85
C ARG A 13 -41.73 2.06 50.55
N ALA A 14 -42.05 1.81 49.28
CA ALA A 14 -43.06 0.84 48.88
C ALA A 14 -42.57 -0.61 49.02
N THR A 15 -41.26 -0.85 48.85
CA THR A 15 -40.66 -2.18 48.90
C THR A 15 -40.21 -2.61 50.29
N VAL A 16 -39.89 -1.67 51.19
CA VAL A 16 -39.37 -1.97 52.53
C VAL A 16 -40.53 -2.04 53.53
N GLU A 17 -40.83 -3.24 54.02
CA GLU A 17 -41.92 -3.51 54.96
C GLU A 17 -41.76 -2.76 56.30
N ASN A 18 -40.53 -2.69 56.84
CA ASN A 18 -40.21 -2.03 58.11
C ASN A 18 -39.46 -0.72 57.91
N GLN A 19 -40.20 0.33 57.59
CA GLN A 19 -39.66 1.66 57.32
C GLN A 19 -38.99 2.34 58.53
N ALA A 20 -39.41 1.97 59.75
CA ALA A 20 -38.80 2.42 60.99
C ALA A 20 -37.51 1.67 61.35
N SER A 21 -37.15 0.62 60.59
CA SER A 21 -35.88 -0.08 60.80
C SER A 21 -34.70 0.86 60.60
N LYS A 22 -33.71 0.75 61.50
CA LYS A 22 -32.48 1.56 61.45
C LYS A 22 -31.76 1.42 60.10
N ASP A 23 -31.85 0.25 59.47
CA ASP A 23 -31.18 0.00 58.19
C ASP A 23 -31.90 0.64 57.01
N ALA A 24 -33.24 0.68 57.03
CA ALA A 24 -34.05 1.41 56.05
C ALA A 24 -33.77 2.92 56.10
N GLN A 25 -33.62 3.47 57.30
CA GLN A 25 -33.27 4.89 57.49
C GLN A 25 -31.85 5.20 57.01
N LYS A 26 -30.87 4.31 57.27
CA LYS A 26 -29.50 4.47 56.74
C LYS A 26 -29.48 4.46 55.21
N LEU A 27 -30.25 3.57 54.58
CA LEU A 27 -30.36 3.48 53.12
C LEU A 27 -31.01 4.73 52.51
N SER A 28 -32.08 5.27 53.11
CA SER A 28 -32.69 6.51 52.64
C SER A 28 -31.72 7.70 52.75
N ARG A 29 -30.97 7.79 53.85
CA ARG A 29 -29.94 8.83 54.05
C ARG A 29 -28.79 8.72 53.05
N SER A 30 -28.28 7.52 52.80
CA SER A 30 -27.19 7.32 51.82
C SER A 30 -27.67 7.60 50.39
N LEU A 31 -28.88 7.18 50.05
CA LEU A 31 -29.49 7.48 48.75
C LEU A 31 -29.67 8.98 48.55
N HIS A 32 -30.14 9.71 49.57
CA HIS A 32 -30.24 11.16 49.52
C HIS A 32 -28.86 11.81 49.35
N HIS A 33 -27.87 11.38 50.13
CA HIS A 33 -26.50 11.89 50.04
C HIS A 33 -25.91 11.70 48.62
N ILE A 34 -26.02 10.51 48.05
CA ILE A 34 -25.55 10.20 46.69
C ILE A 34 -26.32 11.05 45.66
N SER A 35 -27.62 11.24 45.84
CA SER A 35 -28.40 12.08 44.92
C SER A 35 -27.92 13.53 44.90
N VAL A 36 -27.65 14.11 46.08
CA VAL A 36 -27.13 15.47 46.22
C VAL A 36 -25.73 15.57 45.62
N GLN A 37 -24.86 14.60 45.88
CA GLN A 37 -23.53 14.54 45.27
C GLN A 37 -23.59 14.50 43.73
N ASN A 38 -24.48 13.68 43.16
CA ASN A 38 -24.64 13.61 41.71
C ASN A 38 -25.15 14.92 41.12
N GLU A 39 -26.10 15.59 41.79
CA GLU A 39 -26.57 16.91 41.35
C GLU A 39 -25.44 17.95 41.39
N LEU A 40 -24.66 17.99 42.47
CA LEU A 40 -23.49 18.86 42.58
C LEU A 40 -22.48 18.59 41.46
N LEU A 41 -22.13 17.32 41.22
CA LEU A 41 -21.22 16.94 40.14
C LEU A 41 -21.78 17.35 38.76
N HIS A 42 -23.09 17.23 38.53
CA HIS A 42 -23.70 17.69 37.28
C HIS A 42 -23.58 19.20 37.12
N HIS A 43 -23.81 19.97 38.18
CA HIS A 43 -23.64 21.43 38.16
C HIS A 43 -22.18 21.83 37.94
N GLU A 44 -21.23 21.16 38.60
CA GLU A 44 -19.80 21.37 38.38
C GLU A 44 -19.39 21.06 36.94
N ILE A 45 -19.81 19.90 36.40
CA ILE A 45 -19.53 19.53 35.00
C ILE A 45 -20.12 20.56 34.05
N ASN A 46 -21.34 21.04 34.29
CA ASN A 46 -21.97 22.06 33.46
C ASN A 46 -21.23 23.41 33.56
N GLY A 47 -20.88 23.84 34.77
CA GLY A 47 -20.09 25.05 35.00
C GLY A 47 -18.70 24.98 34.35
N LEU A 48 -18.03 23.82 34.42
CA LEU A 48 -16.76 23.59 33.73
C LEU A 48 -16.91 23.63 32.22
N LYS A 49 -17.97 23.02 31.67
CA LYS A 49 -18.29 23.10 30.23
C LYS A 49 -18.52 24.55 29.80
N GLU A 50 -19.30 25.32 30.56
CA GLU A 50 -19.56 26.73 30.29
C GLU A 50 -18.28 27.57 30.37
N ALA A 51 -17.49 27.42 31.43
CA ALA A 51 -16.20 28.08 31.59
C ALA A 51 -15.25 27.76 30.43
N LEU A 52 -15.24 26.50 29.97
CA LEU A 52 -14.47 26.07 28.82
C LEU A 52 -14.97 26.70 27.52
N LEU A 53 -16.29 26.80 27.31
CA LEU A 53 -16.87 27.50 26.17
C LEU A 53 -16.50 28.99 26.18
N VAL A 54 -16.59 29.65 27.33
CA VAL A 54 -16.19 31.06 27.50
C VAL A 54 -14.70 31.24 27.21
N LYS A 55 -13.83 30.39 27.77
CA LYS A 55 -12.38 30.40 27.48
C LYS A 55 -12.10 30.17 25.99
N LYS A 56 -12.81 29.24 25.33
CA LYS A 56 -12.70 29.03 23.87
C LYS A 56 -13.14 30.26 23.09
N LYS A 57 -14.23 30.92 23.48
CA LYS A 57 -14.67 32.19 22.86
C LYS A 57 -13.62 33.28 23.03
N HIS A 58 -13.06 33.44 24.24
CA HIS A 58 -12.03 34.45 24.51
C HIS A 58 -10.72 34.20 23.73
N LYS A 59 -10.31 32.95 23.54
CA LYS A 59 -9.13 32.60 22.73
C LYS A 59 -9.32 32.81 21.23
N LYS A 60 -10.56 32.87 20.74
CA LYS A 60 -10.84 33.14 19.32
C LYS A 60 -10.58 34.62 19.04
N LYS A 61 -9.38 34.94 18.57
CA LYS A 61 -9.13 36.23 17.92
C LYS A 61 -10.05 36.32 16.70
N GLY A 62 -10.92 37.34 16.68
CA GLY A 62 -11.77 37.58 15.52
C GLY A 62 -10.91 37.78 14.27
N LYS A 63 -11.29 37.14 13.15
CA LYS A 63 -10.64 37.40 11.86
C LYS A 63 -10.95 38.85 11.50
N ARG A 64 -9.91 39.65 11.24
CA ARG A 64 -10.09 41.03 10.76
C ARG A 64 -10.72 40.97 9.38
N LEU A 65 -11.67 41.86 9.14
CA LEU A 65 -12.23 42.02 7.81
C LEU A 65 -11.14 42.58 6.90
N ASP A 66 -10.92 41.93 5.76
CA ASP A 66 -9.90 42.32 4.80
C ASP A 66 -10.38 43.55 4.01
N LEU A 67 -10.20 44.70 4.62
CA LEU A 67 -10.53 46.01 4.05
C LEU A 67 -9.32 46.49 3.24
N GLN A 68 -9.38 46.31 1.92
CA GLN A 68 -8.31 46.73 1.01
C GLN A 68 -8.22 48.26 0.97
N GLN A 69 -7.09 48.79 1.44
CA GLN A 69 -6.75 50.22 1.38
C GLN A 69 -6.24 50.57 -0.03
N ARG A 70 -6.64 51.75 -0.54
CA ARG A 70 -6.07 52.29 -1.78
C ARG A 70 -4.64 52.74 -1.53
N GLN A 71 -3.73 52.45 -2.47
CA GLN A 71 -2.30 52.74 -2.34
C GLN A 71 -1.98 54.23 -2.17
N GLU A 72 -2.84 55.14 -2.62
CA GLU A 72 -2.57 56.59 -2.67
C GLU A 72 -2.55 57.31 -1.30
N TYR A 73 -2.92 56.66 -0.20
CA TYR A 73 -3.08 57.33 1.10
C TYR A 73 -2.18 56.70 2.18
N HIS A 74 -1.15 57.43 2.62
CA HIS A 74 -0.07 56.89 3.47
C HIS A 74 0.02 57.44 4.91
N GLY A 75 -0.97 58.18 5.42
CA GLY A 75 -0.89 58.68 6.80
C GLY A 75 -2.22 59.07 7.40
N GLY A 76 -2.74 58.26 8.33
CA GLY A 76 -3.91 58.61 9.16
C GLY A 76 -4.81 57.42 9.48
N ALA A 77 -5.72 57.63 10.45
CA ALA A 77 -6.80 56.69 10.72
C ALA A 77 -7.76 56.64 9.52
N VAL A 78 -7.98 55.44 8.96
CA VAL A 78 -8.86 55.25 7.80
C VAL A 78 -10.30 55.02 8.26
N LEU A 79 -11.19 55.97 7.98
CA LEU A 79 -12.62 55.78 8.18
C LEU A 79 -13.20 54.96 7.03
N TRP A 80 -13.79 53.81 7.34
CA TRP A 80 -14.38 52.93 6.34
C TRP A 80 -15.86 53.24 6.16
N SER A 81 -16.27 53.50 4.91
CA SER A 81 -17.69 53.63 4.58
C SER A 81 -18.42 52.28 4.74
N PRO A 82 -19.70 52.25 5.14
CA PRO A 82 -20.48 51.02 5.28
C PRO A 82 -20.50 50.16 4.01
N ARG A 83 -20.41 50.79 2.83
CA ARG A 83 -20.30 50.11 1.54
C ARG A 83 -19.04 49.26 1.44
N LYS A 84 -17.87 49.76 1.88
CA LYS A 84 -16.60 49.02 1.88
C LYS A 84 -16.62 47.82 2.81
N VAL A 85 -17.28 47.96 3.97
CA VAL A 85 -17.50 46.85 4.90
C VAL A 85 -18.36 45.75 4.27
N ARG A 86 -19.43 46.11 3.53
CA ARG A 86 -20.25 45.13 2.80
C ARG A 86 -19.45 44.41 1.71
N GLU A 87 -18.69 45.13 0.90
CA GLU A 87 -17.85 44.56 -0.16
C GLU A 87 -16.84 43.54 0.41
N ALA A 88 -16.18 43.86 1.52
CA ALA A 88 -15.22 42.95 2.14
C ALA A 88 -15.89 41.68 2.73
N ARG A 89 -17.11 41.80 3.26
CA ARG A 89 -17.88 40.62 3.73
C ARG A 89 -18.24 39.69 2.57
N VAL A 90 -18.69 40.24 1.44
CA VAL A 90 -18.99 39.45 0.23
C VAL A 90 -17.73 38.73 -0.26
N ARG A 91 -16.57 39.39 -0.26
CA ARG A 91 -15.30 38.73 -0.63
C ARG A 91 -14.93 37.60 0.32
N GLN A 92 -15.16 37.76 1.63
CA GLN A 92 -14.92 36.69 2.60
C GLN A 92 -15.84 35.49 2.35
N SER A 93 -17.13 35.71 2.09
CA SER A 93 -18.04 34.60 1.81
C SER A 93 -17.66 33.84 0.54
N VAL A 94 -17.22 34.55 -0.50
CA VAL A 94 -16.72 33.92 -1.74
C VAL A 94 -15.47 33.09 -1.45
N LYS A 95 -14.47 33.65 -0.77
CA LYS A 95 -13.25 32.91 -0.38
C LYS A 95 -13.58 31.66 0.45
N GLU A 96 -14.51 31.76 1.39
CA GLU A 96 -14.93 30.61 2.21
C GLU A 96 -15.64 29.53 1.39
N GLN A 97 -16.44 29.91 0.39
CA GLN A 97 -17.06 28.97 -0.55
C GLN A 97 -15.99 28.28 -1.40
N GLU A 98 -15.07 29.04 -2.01
CA GLU A 98 -13.95 28.50 -2.79
C GLU A 98 -13.09 27.54 -1.97
N GLU A 99 -12.75 27.89 -0.73
CA GLU A 99 -11.99 27.00 0.17
C GLU A 99 -12.74 25.70 0.46
N LYS A 100 -14.07 25.75 0.64
CA LYS A 100 -14.90 24.56 0.85
C LYS A 100 -14.93 23.70 -0.40
N GLU A 101 -15.16 24.28 -1.57
CA GLU A 101 -15.13 23.57 -2.85
C GLU A 101 -13.77 22.93 -3.12
N GLN A 102 -12.67 23.65 -2.85
CA GLN A 102 -11.33 23.09 -2.99
C GLN A 102 -11.09 21.91 -2.04
N LYS A 103 -11.61 21.95 -0.81
CA LYS A 103 -11.54 20.81 0.12
C LYS A 103 -12.33 19.62 -0.39
N LEU A 104 -13.53 19.84 -0.95
CA LEU A 104 -14.34 18.79 -1.57
C LEU A 104 -13.60 18.17 -2.77
N ARG A 105 -13.09 18.99 -3.70
CA ARG A 105 -12.27 18.52 -4.83
C ARG A 105 -11.04 17.72 -4.39
N LYS A 106 -10.37 18.14 -3.31
CA LYS A 106 -9.23 17.40 -2.74
C LYS A 106 -9.65 16.05 -2.16
N ALA A 107 -10.83 15.97 -1.54
CA ALA A 107 -11.38 14.71 -1.05
C ALA A 107 -11.73 13.76 -2.22
N GLU A 108 -12.46 14.25 -3.21
CA GLU A 108 -12.83 13.49 -4.43
C GLU A 108 -11.59 12.96 -5.16
N THR A 109 -10.58 13.81 -5.37
CA THR A 109 -9.32 13.38 -6.01
C THR A 109 -8.56 12.36 -5.16
N ALA A 110 -8.62 12.44 -3.83
CA ALA A 110 -8.04 11.43 -2.96
C ALA A 110 -8.78 10.08 -3.07
N GLU A 111 -10.10 10.09 -3.22
CA GLU A 111 -10.91 8.89 -3.45
C GLU A 111 -10.60 8.26 -4.80
N LEU A 112 -10.55 9.05 -5.87
CA LEU A 112 -10.15 8.58 -7.21
C LEU A 112 -8.74 7.98 -7.20
N ARG A 113 -7.81 8.57 -6.44
CA ARG A 113 -6.45 8.02 -6.27
C ARG A 113 -6.46 6.66 -5.57
N LYS A 114 -7.30 6.48 -4.54
CA LYS A 114 -7.46 5.18 -3.85
C LYS A 114 -8.03 4.14 -4.81
N ALA A 115 -9.09 4.48 -5.55
CA ALA A 115 -9.68 3.57 -6.54
C ALA A 115 -8.68 3.18 -7.63
N ALA A 116 -7.92 4.15 -8.17
CA ALA A 116 -6.89 3.90 -9.17
C ALA A 116 -5.76 3.01 -8.62
N LYS A 117 -5.41 3.14 -7.34
CA LYS A 117 -4.43 2.27 -6.68
C LYS A 117 -4.92 0.83 -6.62
N LEU A 118 -6.15 0.61 -6.16
CA LEU A 118 -6.76 -0.72 -6.09
C LEU A 118 -6.85 -1.37 -7.48
N TYR A 119 -7.23 -0.61 -8.50
CA TYR A 119 -7.28 -1.13 -9.88
C TYR A 119 -5.89 -1.55 -10.40
N LYS A 120 -4.85 -0.76 -10.10
CA LYS A 120 -3.47 -1.11 -10.45
C LYS A 120 -2.97 -2.35 -9.71
N GLU A 121 -3.36 -2.52 -8.45
CA GLU A 121 -3.03 -3.72 -7.65
C GLU A 121 -3.67 -4.96 -8.27
N LYS A 122 -4.96 -4.91 -8.64
CA LYS A 122 -5.64 -6.01 -9.36
C LYS A 122 -4.93 -6.39 -10.66
N ILE A 123 -4.59 -5.41 -11.50
CA ILE A 123 -3.84 -5.67 -12.74
C ILE A 123 -2.47 -6.30 -12.45
N ALA A 124 -1.80 -5.87 -11.38
CA ALA A 124 -0.50 -6.43 -11.00
C ALA A 124 -0.63 -7.88 -10.52
N GLU A 125 -1.67 -8.21 -9.76
CA GLU A 125 -1.99 -9.57 -9.33
C GLU A 125 -2.31 -10.48 -10.52
N GLU A 126 -3.19 -10.06 -11.43
CA GLU A 126 -3.48 -10.81 -12.66
C GLU A 126 -2.21 -11.09 -13.48
N LYS A 127 -1.30 -10.11 -13.59
CA LYS A 127 -0.01 -10.29 -14.24
C LYS A 127 0.92 -11.26 -13.50
N ARG A 128 0.86 -11.31 -12.17
CA ARG A 128 1.64 -12.27 -11.37
C ARG A 128 1.10 -13.69 -11.58
N VAL A 129 -0.21 -13.87 -11.46
CA VAL A 129 -0.88 -15.16 -11.72
C VAL A 129 -0.60 -15.63 -13.14
N GLY A 130 -0.70 -14.76 -14.14
CA GLY A 130 -0.35 -15.12 -15.53
C GLY A 130 1.10 -15.57 -15.71
N ARG A 131 2.05 -15.00 -14.97
CA ARG A 131 3.46 -15.44 -14.98
C ARG A 131 3.64 -16.80 -14.31
N GLU A 132 2.97 -17.04 -13.20
CA GLU A 132 3.02 -18.32 -12.49
C GLU A 132 2.38 -19.44 -13.32
N ALA A 133 1.20 -19.19 -13.90
CA ALA A 133 0.56 -20.11 -14.83
C ALA A 133 1.46 -20.44 -16.03
N ALA A 134 2.14 -19.43 -16.60
CA ALA A 134 3.09 -19.66 -17.69
C ALA A 134 4.33 -20.47 -17.26
N LYS A 135 4.81 -20.31 -16.03
CA LYS A 135 5.90 -21.16 -15.49
C LYS A 135 5.44 -22.60 -15.33
N VAL A 136 4.29 -22.82 -14.69
CA VAL A 136 3.72 -24.15 -14.48
C VAL A 136 3.45 -24.85 -15.81
N ALA A 137 2.90 -24.14 -16.81
CA ALA A 137 2.69 -24.69 -18.14
C ALA A 137 4.00 -25.13 -18.81
N ARG A 138 5.07 -24.33 -18.70
CA ARG A 138 6.41 -24.67 -19.23
C ARG A 138 7.02 -25.88 -18.52
N GLU A 139 6.81 -26.03 -17.23
CA GLU A 139 7.30 -27.19 -16.47
C GLU A 139 6.54 -28.46 -16.83
N LYS A 140 5.20 -28.38 -16.97
CA LYS A 140 4.37 -29.49 -17.44
C LYS A 140 4.77 -29.94 -18.85
N GLU A 141 4.94 -29.01 -19.78
CA GLU A 141 5.38 -29.32 -21.15
C GLU A 141 6.77 -29.99 -21.16
N ARG A 142 7.70 -29.53 -20.32
CA ARG A 142 9.03 -30.16 -20.18
C ARG A 142 8.93 -31.55 -19.58
N ALA A 143 8.08 -31.75 -18.58
CA ALA A 143 7.86 -33.05 -17.94
C ALA A 143 7.21 -34.05 -18.89
N GLU A 144 6.20 -33.63 -19.66
CA GLU A 144 5.56 -34.45 -20.70
C GLU A 144 6.55 -34.83 -21.79
N LYS A 145 7.32 -33.88 -22.32
CA LYS A 145 8.38 -34.15 -23.30
C LYS A 145 9.45 -35.09 -22.75
N ALA A 146 9.81 -34.96 -21.47
CA ALA A 146 10.77 -35.86 -20.83
C ALA A 146 10.19 -37.28 -20.65
N ALA A 147 8.93 -37.40 -20.23
CA ALA A 147 8.22 -38.65 -20.09
C ALA A 147 8.04 -39.35 -21.44
N GLU A 148 7.71 -38.61 -22.50
CA GLU A 148 7.61 -39.13 -23.86
C GLU A 148 8.96 -39.68 -24.35
N ARG A 149 10.05 -38.93 -24.13
CA ARG A 149 11.41 -39.40 -24.46
C ARG A 149 11.79 -40.66 -23.67
N ALA A 150 11.41 -40.74 -22.38
CA ALA A 150 11.66 -41.91 -21.56
C ALA A 150 10.91 -43.14 -22.11
N ARG A 151 9.62 -43.00 -22.44
CA ARG A 151 8.82 -44.06 -23.07
C ARG A 151 9.40 -44.53 -24.40
N GLN A 152 9.82 -43.60 -25.26
CA GLN A 152 10.47 -43.94 -26.53
C GLN A 152 11.78 -44.70 -26.31
N LYS A 153 12.57 -44.33 -25.29
CA LYS A 153 13.80 -45.03 -24.93
C LYS A 153 13.50 -46.44 -24.42
N GLU A 154 12.57 -46.60 -23.49
CA GLU A 154 12.13 -47.90 -22.97
C GLU A 154 11.61 -48.82 -24.07
N ALA A 155 10.79 -48.31 -25.00
CA ALA A 155 10.31 -49.08 -26.14
C ALA A 155 11.44 -49.55 -27.06
N ARG A 156 12.44 -48.69 -27.32
CA ARG A 156 13.64 -49.06 -28.10
C ARG A 156 14.47 -50.11 -27.38
N ASP A 157 14.67 -49.96 -26.08
CA ASP A 157 15.46 -50.89 -25.26
C ASP A 157 14.75 -52.25 -25.15
N ALA A 158 13.43 -52.28 -24.98
CA ALA A 158 12.61 -53.50 -25.02
C ALA A 158 12.66 -54.20 -26.40
N ALA A 159 12.57 -53.45 -27.50
CA ALA A 159 12.70 -54.01 -28.84
C ALA A 159 14.09 -54.61 -29.09
N LYS A 160 15.16 -53.94 -28.62
CA LYS A 160 16.52 -54.49 -28.66
C LYS A 160 16.66 -55.75 -27.82
N ALA A 161 16.05 -55.80 -26.63
CA ALA A 161 16.05 -56.98 -25.78
C ALA A 161 15.38 -58.17 -26.48
N LEU A 162 14.20 -57.98 -27.08
CA LEU A 162 13.52 -59.02 -27.88
C LEU A 162 14.34 -59.50 -29.09
N GLN A 163 15.03 -58.60 -29.80
CA GLN A 163 15.93 -59.00 -30.89
C GLN A 163 17.16 -59.79 -30.40
N SER A 164 17.66 -59.49 -29.20
CA SER A 164 18.81 -60.18 -28.62
C SER A 164 18.47 -61.62 -28.19
N THR A 165 17.27 -61.85 -27.65
CA THR A 165 16.82 -63.20 -27.22
C THR A 165 16.54 -64.13 -28.40
N GLN A 166 16.10 -63.60 -29.54
CA GLN A 166 15.93 -64.38 -30.78
C GLN A 166 17.26 -64.82 -31.42
N LYS A 167 18.39 -64.15 -31.13
CA LYS A 167 19.71 -64.52 -31.65
C LYS A 167 20.45 -65.58 -30.80
N GLY A 168 19.74 -66.28 -29.91
CA GLY A 168 20.25 -67.30 -28.99
C GLY A 168 20.72 -68.63 -29.60
N LYS A 169 21.05 -68.69 -30.89
CA LYS A 169 21.85 -69.78 -31.50
C LYS A 169 22.81 -69.19 -32.53
N ARG A 170 23.94 -68.65 -32.08
CA ARG A 170 25.10 -68.37 -32.96
C ARG A 170 26.36 -69.01 -32.38
N LYS A 171 27.04 -69.77 -33.25
CA LYS A 171 28.34 -70.41 -33.00
C LYS A 171 29.38 -69.33 -32.65
N ALA A 172 30.26 -69.66 -31.70
CA ALA A 172 31.38 -68.81 -31.27
C ALA A 172 32.23 -68.39 -32.48
N SER A 173 32.43 -67.09 -32.65
CA SER A 173 33.32 -66.52 -33.66
C SER A 173 34.61 -66.00 -33.01
N GLN A 174 35.72 -66.44 -33.59
CA GLN A 174 37.14 -66.21 -33.29
C GLN A 174 37.55 -64.75 -33.04
N PRO A 175 38.68 -64.50 -32.34
CA PRO A 175 39.13 -63.15 -31.97
C PRO A 175 39.55 -62.31 -33.19
N PRO A 176 39.34 -60.98 -33.16
CA PRO A 176 39.67 -60.11 -34.28
C PRO A 176 41.18 -59.82 -34.33
N THR A 177 41.76 -59.97 -35.51
CA THR A 177 43.11 -59.56 -35.87
C THR A 177 43.25 -58.03 -35.89
N GLN A 178 44.36 -57.55 -35.34
CA GLN A 178 44.68 -56.13 -35.18
C GLN A 178 44.79 -55.44 -36.56
N SER A 179 44.07 -54.33 -36.75
CA SER A 179 44.21 -53.47 -37.93
C SER A 179 44.85 -52.12 -37.58
N ASN A 180 45.73 -51.67 -38.46
CA ASN A 180 46.73 -50.63 -38.24
C ASN A 180 46.13 -49.22 -38.03
N LYS A 181 46.72 -48.50 -37.07
CA LYS A 181 46.46 -47.07 -36.77
C LYS A 181 46.71 -46.19 -38.00
N ARG A 182 45.67 -45.50 -38.48
CA ARG A 182 45.80 -44.36 -39.39
C ARG A 182 46.32 -43.13 -38.62
N GLN A 183 47.49 -42.63 -39.02
CA GLN A 183 48.04 -41.36 -38.54
C GLN A 183 47.21 -40.17 -39.05
N LYS A 184 46.89 -39.22 -38.15
CA LYS A 184 46.32 -37.92 -38.51
C LYS A 184 47.44 -36.99 -38.99
N ARG A 185 47.26 -36.35 -40.15
CA ARG A 185 48.09 -35.23 -40.60
C ARG A 185 47.81 -34.02 -39.71
N VAL A 186 48.88 -33.50 -39.09
CA VAL A 186 48.91 -32.19 -38.42
C VAL A 186 49.22 -31.16 -39.50
N VAL A 187 48.32 -30.20 -39.70
CA VAL A 187 48.60 -29.02 -40.53
C VAL A 187 49.11 -27.94 -39.59
N ASN A 188 50.40 -27.65 -39.64
CA ASN A 188 51.00 -26.47 -39.04
C ASN A 188 50.85 -25.31 -40.04
N ALA A 189 50.14 -24.25 -39.65
CA ALA A 189 50.24 -22.95 -40.32
C ALA A 189 51.09 -22.04 -39.43
N VAL A 190 52.22 -21.64 -40.00
CA VAL A 190 53.25 -20.77 -39.44
C VAL A 190 52.71 -19.35 -39.23
N ALA A 191 53.04 -18.79 -38.07
CA ALA A 191 52.87 -17.38 -37.77
C ALA A 191 53.88 -16.54 -38.57
N THR A 192 53.40 -15.52 -39.28
CA THR A 192 54.18 -14.33 -39.62
C THR A 192 53.50 -13.11 -39.00
N LYS A 193 54.31 -12.33 -38.31
CA LYS A 193 53.98 -11.10 -37.61
C LYS A 193 54.06 -9.90 -38.56
N GLU A 194 53.28 -8.87 -38.20
CA GLU A 194 53.47 -7.43 -38.50
C GLU A 194 53.15 -6.97 -39.93
N ALA A 195 52.48 -5.84 -40.20
CA ALA A 195 51.72 -4.87 -39.42
C ALA A 195 50.98 -3.94 -40.42
N LEU A 196 49.95 -3.24 -39.94
CA LEU A 196 49.26 -2.06 -40.53
C LEU A 196 48.29 -2.34 -41.70
N GLY A 197 47.02 -1.91 -41.70
CA GLY A 197 46.23 -1.13 -40.76
C GLY A 197 44.84 -0.92 -41.37
N ALA A 198 43.81 -1.48 -40.75
CA ALA A 198 42.41 -1.08 -40.92
C ALA A 198 41.61 -1.68 -39.75
N VAL A 199 41.66 -0.99 -38.62
CA VAL A 199 40.88 -1.33 -37.42
C VAL A 199 39.41 -1.07 -37.74
N LEU A 200 38.64 -2.12 -38.03
CA LEU A 200 37.19 -2.07 -37.92
C LEU A 200 36.83 -2.04 -36.42
N VAL A 201 36.64 -0.82 -35.92
CA VAL A 201 36.19 -0.55 -34.55
C VAL A 201 34.87 -1.29 -34.30
N ALA A 202 34.85 -2.16 -33.30
CA ALA A 202 33.63 -2.81 -32.82
C ALA A 202 32.62 -1.74 -32.35
N PRO A 203 31.32 -1.87 -32.65
CA PRO A 203 30.33 -0.85 -32.32
C PRO A 203 30.21 -0.63 -30.81
N PRO A 204 30.00 0.61 -30.35
CA PRO A 204 29.87 0.92 -28.93
C PRO A 204 28.65 0.22 -28.33
N LYS A 205 28.82 -0.39 -27.14
CA LYS A 205 27.71 -1.04 -26.42
C LYS A 205 26.67 0.01 -26.02
N THR A 206 25.52 0.00 -26.69
CA THR A 206 24.38 0.87 -26.38
C THR A 206 23.39 0.16 -25.46
N THR A 207 22.81 0.91 -24.51
CA THR A 207 21.66 0.42 -23.72
C THR A 207 20.41 0.25 -24.59
N ARG A 208 19.38 -0.47 -24.10
CA ARG A 208 18.07 -0.62 -24.77
C ARG A 208 17.38 0.71 -25.16
N ARG A 209 17.85 1.85 -24.62
CA ARG A 209 17.35 3.20 -24.93
C ARG A 209 18.33 4.05 -25.76
N GLY A 210 19.32 3.43 -26.42
CA GLY A 210 20.24 4.11 -27.33
C GLY A 210 21.34 4.96 -26.68
N ARG A 211 21.52 4.88 -25.35
CA ARG A 211 22.62 5.60 -24.67
C ARG A 211 23.92 4.80 -24.68
N ASN A 212 25.02 5.48 -24.97
CA ASN A 212 26.37 4.92 -25.01
C ASN A 212 26.90 4.65 -23.59
N VAL A 213 27.42 3.45 -23.33
CA VAL A 213 27.91 3.04 -22.01
C VAL A 213 29.42 3.25 -21.93
N LYS A 214 29.86 4.26 -21.18
CA LYS A 214 31.28 4.41 -20.81
C LYS A 214 31.57 3.50 -19.60
N LEU A 215 32.35 2.44 -19.81
CA LEU A 215 32.84 1.61 -18.71
C LEU A 215 33.91 2.39 -17.91
N LEU A 216 33.72 2.51 -16.60
CA LEU A 216 34.65 3.16 -15.68
C LEU A 216 35.88 2.27 -15.44
N SER A 217 37.07 2.86 -15.46
CA SER A 217 38.39 2.19 -15.41
C SER A 217 38.72 1.48 -14.10
N LYS A 218 37.82 1.45 -13.12
CA LYS A 218 38.06 0.88 -11.78
C LYS A 218 38.01 -0.65 -11.72
N TYR A 219 37.69 -1.31 -12.84
CA TYR A 219 37.63 -2.78 -12.96
C TYR A 219 38.47 -3.29 -14.14
N LYS A 220 39.63 -2.66 -14.38
CA LYS A 220 40.66 -3.20 -15.26
C LYS A 220 41.69 -3.94 -14.43
#